data_AF-A0A0L0EMT3-F1
#
_entry.id   AF-A0A0L0EMT3-F1
#
_cell.length_a   1.000
_cell.length_b   1.000
_cell.length_c   1.000
_cell.angle_alpha   90.00
_cell.angle_beta   90.00
_cell.angle_gamma   90.00
#
_symmetry.space_group_name_H-M   'P 1'
#
loop_
_entity.id
_entity.type
_entity.pdbx_description
1 polymer ?
#
loop_
_entity_poly.entity_id
_entity_poly.type
_entity_poly.pdbx_seq_one_letter_code
_entity_poly.pdbx_strand_id
1 'polypeptide(L)' 'IHTRTQQYLKRGTLKELMAQLPPQFIRTHRSHVVNLYAIDRIQNKPSGSAIIQLSGGAQVALSKGYKQDVKARFEQQA' A
#
# COMPACT_ATOMS: atom_id res chain seq x y z
N ILE A 1 3.91 2.35 -11.92
CA ILE A 1 2.51 2.35 -11.43
C ILE A 1 1.86 1.08 -11.94
N HIS A 2 1.28 0.27 -11.05
CA HIS A 2 0.59 -0.97 -11.45
C HIS A 2 -0.92 -0.75 -11.34
N THR A 3 -1.63 -0.99 -12.43
CA THR A 3 -3.09 -1.10 -12.45
C THR A 3 -3.47 -2.55 -12.75
N ARG A 4 -4.77 -2.88 -12.71
CA ARG A 4 -5.25 -4.24 -12.99
C ARG A 4 -4.88 -4.73 -14.39
N THR A 5 -4.69 -3.81 -15.35
CA THR A 5 -4.53 -4.14 -16.77
C THR A 5 -3.16 -3.76 -17.31
N GLN A 6 -2.44 -2.80 -16.71
CA GLN A 6 -1.23 -2.22 -17.30
C GLN A 6 -0.20 -1.75 -16.25
N GLN A 7 1.05 -1.64 -16.68
CA GLN A 7 2.13 -1.05 -15.91
C GLN A 7 2.62 0.23 -16.59
N TYR A 8 2.55 1.37 -15.89
CA TYR A 8 3.02 2.66 -16.39
C TYR A 8 4.33 3.07 -15.71
N LEU A 9 5.34 3.42 -16.50
CA LEU A 9 6.58 3.98 -16.01
C LEU A 9 6.48 5.52 -15.99
N LYS A 10 6.26 6.09 -14.80
CA LYS A 10 6.36 7.54 -14.55
C LYS A 10 7.71 7.83 -13.91
N ARG A 11 8.47 8.79 -14.44
CA ARG A 11 9.70 9.30 -13.83
C ARG A 11 9.35 10.39 -12.82
N GLY A 12 9.76 10.21 -11.57
CA GLY A 12 9.45 11.11 -10.45
C GLY A 12 9.59 10.39 -9.12
N THR A 13 9.58 11.14 -8.02
CA THR A 13 9.68 10.55 -6.68
C THR A 13 8.31 10.02 -6.22
N LEU A 14 8.35 9.00 -5.36
CA LEU A 14 7.14 8.50 -4.72
C LEU A 14 6.43 9.57 -3.87
N LYS A 15 7.19 10.54 -3.36
CA LYS A 15 6.67 11.68 -2.58
C LYS A 15 5.81 12.60 -3.45
N GLU A 16 6.29 12.95 -4.64
CA GLU A 16 5.52 13.76 -5.59
C GLU A 16 4.28 13.04 -6.11
N LEU A 17 4.37 11.72 -6.28
CA LEU A 17 3.21 10.92 -6.64
C LEU A 17 2.15 10.93 -5.52
N MET A 18 2.57 10.75 -4.26
CA MET A 18 1.67 10.80 -3.10
C MET A 18 0.94 12.14 -2.97
N ALA A 19 1.58 13.26 -3.29
CA ALA A 19 0.95 14.58 -3.24
C ALA A 19 -0.20 14.76 -4.24
N GLN A 20 -0.20 13.98 -5.33
CA GLN A 20 -1.24 14.01 -6.37
C GLN A 20 -2.30 12.93 -6.17
N LEU A 21 -2.09 12.00 -5.22
CA LEU A 21 -2.99 10.88 -4.99
C LEU A 21 -4.09 11.25 -3.98
N PRO A 22 -5.32 10.74 -4.18
CA PRO A 22 -6.40 10.86 -3.20
C PRO A 22 -6.02 10.28 -1.81
N PRO A 23 -6.70 10.71 -0.72
CA PRO A 23 -6.36 10.33 0.65
C PRO A 23 -6.53 8.84 0.98
N GLN A 24 -7.23 8.10 0.11
CA GLN A 24 -7.36 6.64 0.18
C GLN A 24 -6.06 5.89 -0.15
N PHE A 25 -5.07 6.57 -0.76
CA PHE A 25 -3.78 5.98 -1.04
C PHE A 25 -2.85 6.14 0.17
N ILE A 26 -2.26 5.03 0.59
CA ILE A 26 -1.37 4.97 1.74
C ILE A 26 -0.03 4.34 1.37
N ARG A 27 1.03 4.86 1.98
CA ARG A 27 2.39 4.34 1.78
C ARG A 27 2.63 3.15 2.71
N THR A 28 3.00 2.01 2.13
CA THR A 28 3.17 0.73 2.84
C THR A 28 4.64 0.30 2.91
N HIS A 29 5.46 0.82 2.00
CA HIS A 29 6.88 0.59 1.90
C HIS A 29 7.57 1.86 1.41
N ARG A 30 8.90 1.95 1.55
CA ARG A 30 9.68 3.06 0.98
C ARG A 30 9.48 3.22 -0.53
N SER A 31 9.04 2.18 -1.23
CA SER A 31 8.81 2.16 -2.69
C SER A 31 7.38 1.78 -3.09
N HIS A 32 6.45 1.57 -2.14
CA HIS A 32 5.10 1.11 -2.45
C HIS A 32 4.03 1.98 -1.79
N VAL A 33 2.98 2.22 -2.56
CA VAL A 33 1.75 2.90 -2.18
C VAL A 33 0.59 2.04 -2.66
N VAL A 34 -0.42 1.85 -1.82
CA VAL A 34 -1.61 1.06 -2.14
C VAL A 34 -2.86 1.88 -1.89
N ASN A 35 -3.93 1.56 -2.62
CA ASN A 35 -5.26 2.07 -2.31
C ASN A 35 -5.84 1.23 -1.15
N LEU A 36 -6.27 1.88 -0.07
CA LEU A 36 -6.86 1.21 1.10
C LEU A 36 -8.09 0.37 0.71
N TYR A 37 -8.93 0.85 -0.22
CA TYR A 37 -10.11 0.11 -0.70
C TYR A 37 -9.77 -1.13 -1.53
N ALA A 38 -8.52 -1.25 -1.98
CA ALA A 38 -8.05 -2.44 -2.68
C ALA A 38 -7.45 -3.48 -1.73
N ILE A 39 -7.34 -3.19 -0.43
CA ILE A 39 -6.81 -4.13 0.57
C ILE A 39 -7.88 -5.15 0.91
N ASP A 40 -7.57 -6.41 0.67
CA ASP A 40 -8.42 -7.55 1.05
C ASP A 40 -8.06 -8.04 2.46
N ARG A 41 -6.76 -8.26 2.72
CA ARG A 41 -6.28 -8.69 4.05
C ARG A 41 -4.83 -8.30 4.31
N ILE A 42 -4.49 -8.14 5.58
CA ILE A 42 -3.12 -7.87 6.04
C ILE A 42 -2.62 -9.09 6.81
N GLN A 43 -1.56 -9.72 6.30
CA GLN A 43 -0.92 -10.89 6.91
C GLN A 43 0.37 -10.47 7.62
N ASN A 44 0.40 -10.65 8.93
CA ASN A 44 1.61 -10.39 9.72
C ASN A 44 2.62 -11.53 9.56
N LYS A 45 3.89 -11.20 9.38
CA LYS A 45 4.98 -12.18 9.37
C LYS A 45 5.66 -12.29 10.74
N PRO A 46 6.20 -13.47 11.10
CA PRO A 46 6.99 -13.66 12.32
C PRO A 46 8.21 -12.73 12.40
N SER A 47 8.75 -12.31 11.25
CA SER A 47 9.86 -11.35 11.17
C SER A 47 9.48 -9.93 11.63
N GLY A 48 8.21 -9.66 11.94
CA GLY A 48 7.66 -8.37 12.36
C GLY A 48 7.18 -7.49 11.21
N SER A 49 7.57 -7.80 9.97
CA SER A 49 7.01 -7.19 8.76
C SER A 49 5.60 -7.74 8.47
N ALA A 50 4.91 -7.19 7.47
CA ALA A 50 3.62 -7.72 7.04
C ALA A 50 3.54 -7.77 5.50
N ILE A 51 2.54 -8.48 4.99
CA ILE A 51 2.14 -8.47 3.58
C ILE A 51 0.69 -8.02 3.51
N ILE A 52 0.42 -7.10 2.59
CA ILE A 52 -0.92 -6.69 2.22
C ILE A 52 -1.29 -7.52 0.99
N GLN A 53 -2.41 -8.22 1.07
CA GLN A 53 -3.02 -8.87 -0.06
C GLN A 53 -4.11 -7.96 -0.60
N LEU A 54 -4.04 -7.69 -1.90
CA LEU A 54 -5.00 -6.85 -2.60
C LEU A 54 -6.12 -7.72 -3.19
N SER A 55 -7.28 -7.12 -3.38
CA SER A 55 -8.47 -7.78 -3.97
C SER A 55 -8.22 -8.35 -5.38
N GLY A 56 -7.24 -7.80 -6.11
CA GLY A 56 -6.77 -8.33 -7.39
C GLY A 56 -5.80 -9.50 -7.30
N GLY A 57 -5.56 -10.07 -6.12
CA GLY A 57 -4.63 -11.19 -5.88
C GLY A 57 -3.15 -10.79 -5.76
N ALA A 58 -2.81 -9.54 -6.07
CA ALA A 58 -1.45 -9.02 -5.91
C ALA A 58 -1.06 -8.88 -4.43
N GLN A 59 0.22 -9.05 -4.13
CA GLN A 59 0.77 -8.94 -2.78
C GLN A 59 1.77 -7.79 -2.71
N VAL A 60 1.68 -6.98 -1.67
CA VAL A 60 2.56 -5.82 -1.43
C VAL A 60 3.20 -5.93 -0.05
N ALA A 61 4.51 -5.72 0.01
CA ALA A 61 5.23 -5.73 1.28
C ALA A 61 4.85 -4.53 2.15
N LEU A 62 4.59 -4.77 3.43
CA LEU A 62 4.37 -3.77 4.46
C LEU A 62 5.56 -3.75 5.43
N SER A 63 6.32 -2.67 5.39
CA SER A 63 7.47 -2.46 6.28
C SER A 63 7.02 -2.15 7.71
N LYS A 64 7.82 -2.58 8.71
CA LYS A 64 7.55 -2.35 10.13
C LYS A 64 7.20 -0.89 10.47
N GLY A 65 7.99 0.06 9.95
CA GLY A 65 7.79 1.49 10.20
C GLY A 65 6.50 2.07 9.62
N TYR A 66 5.91 1.43 8.60
CA TYR A 66 4.63 1.87 7.99
C TYR A 66 3.44 1.06 8.49
N LYS A 67 3.67 -0.04 9.22
CA LYS A 67 2.62 -0.96 9.66
C LYS A 67 1.59 -0.30 10.57
N GLN A 68 2.04 0.53 11.51
CA GLN A 68 1.15 1.18 12.47
C GLN A 68 0.22 2.18 11.78
N ASP A 69 0.75 3.01 10.88
CA ASP A 69 -0.02 3.99 10.12
C ASP A 69 -1.05 3.30 9.20
N VAL A 70 -0.63 2.24 8.50
CA VAL A 70 -1.54 1.45 7.64
C VAL A 70 -2.64 0.78 8.43
N LYS A 71 -2.31 0.20 9.61
CA LYS A 71 -3.31 -0.45 10.46
C LYS A 71 -4.32 0.56 10.99
N ALA A 72 -3.87 1.72 11.48
CA ALA A 72 -4.74 2.77 11.99
C ALA A 72 -5.72 3.29 10.92
N ARG A 73 -5.24 3.50 9.69
CA ARG A 73 -6.07 3.97 8.57
C ARG A 73 -7.03 2.90 8.05
N PHE A 74 -6.63 1.63 8.09
CA PHE A 74 -7.50 0.51 7.73
C PHE A 74 -8.62 0.31 8.76
N GLU A 75 -8.31 0.41 10.06
CA GLU A 75 -9.31 0.30 11.14
C GLU A 75 -10.29 1.49 11.16
N GLN A 76 -9.90 2.67 10.67
CA GLN A 76 -10.82 3.82 10.53
C GLN A 76 -11.79 3.71 9.34
N GLN A 77 -11.61 2.72 8.45
CA GLN A 77 -12.44 2.51 7.26
C GLN A 77 -13.33 1.26 7.34
N ALA A 78 -13.13 0.40 8.34
CA ALA A 78 -13.94 -0.78 8.61
C ALA A 78 -15.11 -0.42 9.54
#